data_AF-A0AAP6JJJ0-F1
#
_entry.id   AF-A0AAP6JJJ0-F1
#
_cell.length_a   1.000
_cell.length_b   1.000
_cell.length_c   1.000
_cell.angle_alpha   90.00
_cell.angle_beta   90.00
_cell.angle_gamma   90.00
#
_symmetry.space_group_name_H-M   'P 1'
#
loop_
_entity.id
_entity.type
_entity.pdbx_description
1 polymer ?
#
loop_
_entity_poly.entity_id
_entity_poly.type
_entity_poly.pdbx_seq_one_letter_code
_entity_poly.pdbx_strand_id
1 'polypeptide(L)'
;PMSGNDPTDWYQRHGKTVAEQYEQLDFAEVHNWLLYLLPKPDGSVILDIGAGSGRDAAWLAERGHEVVAAEPTRALREEGQRRHPHPRIRWIDDRLPGLKATERLGLQFDMILVSAVWMHLPENRRARAFRKLTALLKPGGLLAITLRHGPADPERAMYPVSSEEIERLARAHGAFIEKREIGVPDTGGREGIHWDQLAIRLPDDGTGALPLIRHIVLNDAKSSTYKLALLRTLCRIAESADGLTRHNEDDTVSLPMGLVALVWARLYHPLIKGGFPQMPHTRDGRGLAFVKAPFQALLKHSALDLRIGTRFSPADSHAIHQALRDIRDTIIKQPVHYTTYPNGAQVLKATPFRLQRPQAGITLDEAYLWHFGELTVPARLWQALQRFSVWIEPAIITEWQRLIADYSERQGKPLNELALTQAMHWSDPERDVGLAREQALQLIEAGHPLHCVWSKKRLTPNNLDIDHCFPWSAWPCDDLWNLMPAHRATNNQKSARLPSAETFQAAEERIINWWEQGYCRESKPLLTERFHGEARATLPTPEPIRNDSLIQIFDAANLRRIRLRQDQQVPEWSQE
;
A
#
# COMPACT_ATOMS: atom_id res chain seq x y z
N PRO A 1 -35.00 4.16 -39.44
CA PRO A 1 -34.82 4.82 -38.13
C PRO A 1 -36.11 4.66 -37.29
N MET A 2 -36.20 3.61 -36.48
CA MET A 2 -37.30 3.50 -35.51
C MET A 2 -37.08 4.59 -34.46
N SER A 3 -37.98 5.57 -34.41
CA SER A 3 -38.12 6.50 -33.30
C SER A 3 -38.52 5.67 -32.07
N GLY A 4 -37.52 5.13 -31.38
CA GLY A 4 -37.71 4.17 -30.29
C GLY A 4 -38.33 4.82 -29.07
N ASN A 5 -39.41 4.21 -28.56
CA ASN A 5 -39.96 4.53 -27.25
C ASN A 5 -38.87 4.44 -26.18
N ASP A 6 -38.90 5.36 -25.20
CA ASP A 6 -38.05 5.25 -24.02
C ASP A 6 -38.51 3.99 -23.25
N PRO A 7 -37.63 3.01 -22.95
CA PRO A 7 -38.02 1.80 -22.24
C PRO A 7 -38.77 2.08 -20.93
N THR A 8 -38.51 3.23 -20.28
CA THR A 8 -39.20 3.65 -19.06
C THR A 8 -40.70 3.88 -19.25
N ASP A 9 -41.16 4.20 -20.46
CA ASP A 9 -42.58 4.50 -20.72
C ASP A 9 -43.48 3.26 -20.57
N TRP A 10 -42.96 2.07 -20.90
CA TRP A 10 -43.67 0.82 -20.70
C TRP A 10 -43.73 0.47 -19.21
N TYR A 11 -42.61 0.59 -18.50
CA TYR A 11 -42.54 0.34 -17.07
C TYR A 11 -43.38 1.35 -16.26
N GLN A 12 -43.48 2.59 -16.71
CA GLN A 12 -44.33 3.60 -16.07
C GLN A 12 -45.82 3.23 -16.14
N ARG A 13 -46.26 2.60 -17.24
CA ARG A 13 -47.65 2.14 -17.42
C ARG A 13 -47.97 0.86 -16.66
N HIS A 14 -47.01 -0.05 -16.51
CA HIS A 14 -47.22 -1.38 -15.94
C HIS A 14 -46.57 -1.58 -14.56
N GLY A 15 -46.06 -0.52 -13.93
CA GLY A 15 -45.17 -0.57 -12.77
C GLY A 15 -45.68 -1.45 -11.62
N LYS A 16 -46.97 -1.35 -11.26
CA LYS A 16 -47.56 -2.15 -10.18
C LYS A 16 -47.49 -3.66 -10.47
N THR A 17 -47.97 -4.09 -11.63
CA THR A 17 -47.97 -5.50 -12.04
C THR A 17 -46.55 -6.05 -12.18
N VAL A 18 -45.64 -5.25 -12.74
CA VAL A 18 -44.23 -5.62 -12.87
C VAL A 18 -43.58 -5.78 -11.50
N ALA A 19 -43.85 -4.86 -10.57
CA ALA A 19 -43.35 -4.97 -9.21
C ALA A 19 -43.88 -6.22 -8.49
N GLU A 20 -45.16 -6.57 -8.67
CA GLU A 20 -45.71 -7.81 -8.13
C GLU A 20 -45.00 -9.05 -8.66
N GLN A 21 -44.62 -9.08 -9.94
CA GLN A 21 -43.85 -10.18 -10.54
C GLN A 21 -42.42 -10.25 -10.01
N TYR A 22 -41.74 -9.10 -9.88
CA TYR A 22 -40.35 -9.08 -9.40
C TYR A 22 -40.21 -9.58 -7.97
N GLU A 23 -41.20 -9.30 -7.13
CA GLU A 23 -41.24 -9.70 -5.72
C GLU A 23 -41.57 -11.19 -5.51
N GLN A 24 -41.89 -11.95 -6.57
CA GLN A 24 -42.08 -13.41 -6.49
C GLN A 24 -40.77 -14.21 -6.49
N LEU A 25 -39.65 -13.58 -6.86
CA LEU A 25 -38.35 -14.23 -6.90
C LEU A 25 -37.54 -13.79 -5.68
N ASP A 26 -36.74 -14.69 -5.10
CA ASP A 26 -35.83 -14.34 -4.02
C ASP A 26 -34.46 -13.86 -4.54
N PHE A 27 -33.84 -12.89 -3.85
CA PHE A 27 -32.52 -12.40 -4.23
C PHE A 27 -31.47 -13.50 -4.19
N ALA A 28 -31.45 -14.33 -3.15
CA ALA A 28 -30.42 -15.36 -2.99
C ALA A 28 -30.58 -16.48 -4.03
N GLU A 29 -31.79 -16.67 -4.57
CA GLU A 29 -32.02 -17.57 -5.71
C GLU A 29 -31.53 -16.96 -7.03
N VAL A 30 -31.90 -15.71 -7.32
CA VAL A 30 -31.51 -15.02 -8.57
C VAL A 30 -30.01 -14.72 -8.61
N HIS A 31 -29.42 -14.37 -7.46
CA HIS A 31 -28.05 -13.89 -7.32
C HIS A 31 -27.18 -14.80 -6.45
N ASN A 32 -27.48 -16.11 -6.39
CA ASN A 32 -26.67 -17.08 -5.63
C ASN A 32 -25.18 -17.00 -6.00
N TRP A 33 -24.91 -16.83 -7.30
CA TRP A 33 -23.57 -16.70 -7.87
C TRP A 33 -22.74 -15.57 -7.25
N LEU A 34 -23.38 -14.55 -6.68
CA LEU A 34 -22.78 -13.34 -6.13
C LEU A 34 -22.54 -13.41 -4.62
N LEU A 35 -23.18 -14.34 -3.89
CA LEU A 35 -23.23 -14.31 -2.41
C LEU A 35 -21.85 -14.29 -1.75
N TYR A 36 -20.88 -15.03 -2.29
CA TYR A 36 -19.51 -15.10 -1.76
C TYR A 36 -18.62 -13.91 -2.17
N LEU A 37 -19.07 -13.09 -3.12
CA LEU A 37 -18.35 -11.91 -3.62
C LEU A 37 -18.90 -10.60 -3.04
N LEU A 38 -20.00 -10.66 -2.29
CA LEU A 38 -20.59 -9.49 -1.65
C LEU A 38 -19.56 -8.82 -0.71
N PRO A 39 -19.49 -7.48 -0.70
CA PRO A 39 -18.67 -6.79 0.27
C PRO A 39 -19.15 -7.12 1.70
N LYS A 40 -18.25 -7.03 2.68
CA LYS A 40 -18.66 -7.17 4.09
C LYS A 40 -19.57 -5.99 4.48
N PRO A 41 -20.60 -6.20 5.31
CA PRO A 41 -21.57 -5.15 5.69
C PRO A 41 -21.02 -4.08 6.66
N ASP A 42 -19.70 -3.91 6.73
CA ASP A 42 -18.97 -3.00 7.62
C ASP A 42 -19.02 -1.54 7.13
N GLY A 43 -20.22 -1.01 6.87
CA GLY A 43 -20.42 0.33 6.30
C GLY A 43 -20.23 0.41 4.79
N SER A 44 -20.28 -0.73 4.10
CA SER A 44 -20.26 -0.78 2.64
C SER A 44 -21.46 -0.07 2.02
N VAL A 45 -21.23 0.61 0.90
CA VAL A 45 -22.26 1.32 0.13
C VAL A 45 -22.42 0.65 -1.23
N ILE A 46 -23.66 0.26 -1.56
CA ILE A 46 -24.03 -0.42 -2.80
C ILE A 46 -24.92 0.49 -3.65
N LEU A 47 -24.67 0.52 -4.96
CA LEU A 47 -25.56 1.15 -5.92
C LEU A 47 -26.36 0.09 -6.66
N ASP A 48 -27.68 0.11 -6.53
CA ASP A 48 -28.59 -0.75 -7.30
C ASP A 48 -29.16 0.07 -8.46
N ILE A 49 -28.78 -0.25 -9.70
CA ILE A 49 -29.19 0.47 -10.90
C ILE A 49 -30.35 -0.28 -11.57
N GLY A 50 -31.44 0.45 -11.81
CA GLY A 50 -32.71 -0.12 -12.22
C GLY A 50 -33.34 -0.93 -11.09
N ALA A 51 -33.34 -0.36 -9.89
CA ALA A 51 -33.77 -1.04 -8.66
C ALA A 51 -35.22 -1.57 -8.70
N GLY A 52 -36.04 -1.11 -9.66
CA GLY A 52 -37.37 -1.66 -9.92
C GLY A 52 -38.26 -1.59 -8.69
N SER A 53 -38.78 -2.74 -8.25
CA SER A 53 -39.61 -2.85 -7.04
C SER A 53 -38.83 -2.69 -5.73
N GLY A 54 -37.50 -2.59 -5.78
CA GLY A 54 -36.64 -2.47 -4.60
C GLY A 54 -36.32 -3.78 -3.90
N ARG A 55 -36.72 -4.94 -4.46
CA ARG A 55 -36.42 -6.27 -3.90
C ARG A 55 -34.93 -6.44 -3.58
N ASP A 56 -34.08 -6.21 -4.58
CA ASP A 56 -32.63 -6.43 -4.44
C ASP A 56 -32.03 -5.44 -3.44
N ALA A 57 -32.41 -4.17 -3.53
CA ALA A 57 -32.05 -3.15 -2.56
C ALA A 57 -32.47 -3.48 -1.12
N ALA A 58 -33.66 -4.03 -0.91
CA ALA A 58 -34.17 -4.42 0.40
C ALA A 58 -33.36 -5.56 1.01
N TRP A 59 -33.14 -6.63 0.25
CA TRP A 59 -32.37 -7.79 0.72
C TRP A 59 -30.94 -7.42 1.12
N LEU A 60 -30.31 -6.52 0.36
CA LEU A 60 -28.97 -6.00 0.67
C LEU A 60 -28.99 -5.11 1.92
N ALA A 61 -30.00 -4.25 2.06
CA ALA A 61 -30.14 -3.36 3.20
C ALA A 61 -30.40 -4.14 4.51
N GLU A 62 -31.18 -5.21 4.47
CA GLU A 62 -31.42 -6.13 5.59
C GLU A 62 -30.14 -6.82 6.09
N ARG A 63 -29.15 -7.00 5.20
CA ARG A 63 -27.82 -7.54 5.55
C ARG A 63 -26.84 -6.49 6.03
N GLY A 64 -27.28 -5.25 6.19
CA GLY A 64 -26.50 -4.17 6.77
C GLY A 64 -25.76 -3.30 5.77
N HIS A 65 -26.01 -3.44 4.46
CA HIS A 65 -25.45 -2.52 3.47
C HIS A 65 -26.22 -1.19 3.44
N GLU A 66 -25.53 -0.09 3.16
CA GLU A 66 -26.18 1.14 2.71
C GLU A 66 -26.46 1.02 1.21
N VAL A 67 -27.68 1.28 0.77
CA VAL A 67 -28.08 1.08 -0.63
C VAL A 67 -28.59 2.37 -1.23
N VAL A 68 -27.98 2.80 -2.33
CA VAL A 68 -28.52 3.83 -3.22
C VAL A 68 -29.26 3.12 -4.34
N ALA A 69 -30.58 3.27 -4.39
CA ALA A 69 -31.46 2.64 -5.38
C ALA A 69 -31.79 3.65 -6.50
N ALA A 70 -31.14 3.51 -7.66
CA ALA A 70 -31.37 4.35 -8.82
C ALA A 70 -32.43 3.74 -9.73
N GLU A 71 -33.62 4.31 -9.74
CA GLU A 71 -34.74 3.84 -10.58
C GLU A 71 -35.38 5.05 -11.27
N PRO A 72 -35.31 5.18 -12.61
CA PRO A 72 -35.88 6.33 -13.31
C PRO A 72 -37.41 6.29 -13.42
N THR A 73 -38.01 5.10 -13.36
CA THR A 73 -39.46 4.93 -13.53
C THR A 73 -40.17 5.27 -12.23
N ARG A 74 -40.89 6.40 -12.21
CA ARG A 74 -41.61 6.87 -11.02
C ARG A 74 -42.55 5.81 -10.44
N ALA A 75 -43.33 5.13 -11.27
CA ALA A 75 -44.27 4.11 -10.79
C ALA A 75 -43.59 2.93 -10.07
N LEU A 76 -42.42 2.48 -10.53
CA LEU A 76 -41.65 1.41 -9.87
C LEU A 76 -40.99 1.93 -8.59
N ARG A 77 -40.39 3.13 -8.66
CA ARG A 77 -39.75 3.78 -7.51
C ARG A 77 -40.73 4.03 -6.36
N GLU A 78 -41.93 4.53 -6.64
CA GLU A 78 -42.98 4.73 -5.64
C GLU A 78 -43.44 3.40 -5.02
N GLU A 79 -43.56 2.35 -5.83
CA GLU A 79 -43.93 1.02 -5.33
C GLU A 79 -42.83 0.41 -4.45
N GLY A 80 -41.56 0.56 -4.83
CA GLY A 80 -40.44 0.10 -4.02
C GLY A 80 -40.28 0.88 -2.72
N GLN A 81 -40.49 2.19 -2.71
CA GLN A 81 -40.56 2.99 -1.49
C GLN A 81 -41.68 2.54 -0.56
N ARG A 82 -42.84 2.18 -1.12
CA ARG A 82 -44.01 1.71 -0.36
C ARG A 82 -43.79 0.31 0.22
N ARG A 83 -43.19 -0.61 -0.53
CA ARG A 83 -42.94 -1.99 -0.10
C ARG A 83 -41.79 -2.08 0.89
N HIS A 84 -40.72 -1.33 0.65
CA HIS A 84 -39.46 -1.42 1.37
C HIS A 84 -39.07 -0.09 2.02
N PRO A 85 -39.78 0.36 3.07
CA PRO A 85 -39.48 1.60 3.79
C PRO A 85 -38.27 1.43 4.74
N HIS A 86 -37.16 0.89 4.22
CA HIS A 86 -35.98 0.57 5.00
C HIS A 86 -35.06 1.80 5.16
N PRO A 87 -34.56 2.10 6.38
CA PRO A 87 -33.80 3.33 6.65
C PRO A 87 -32.42 3.37 5.98
N ARG A 88 -31.90 2.27 5.46
CA ARG A 88 -30.64 2.19 4.70
C ARG A 88 -30.80 2.26 3.17
N ILE A 89 -32.03 2.45 2.68
CA ILE A 89 -32.28 2.63 1.24
C ILE A 89 -32.46 4.11 0.94
N ARG A 90 -31.73 4.61 -0.06
CA ARG A 90 -31.84 5.98 -0.59
C ARG A 90 -32.23 5.90 -2.06
N TRP A 91 -33.48 6.22 -2.33
CA TRP A 91 -34.03 6.22 -3.68
C TRP A 91 -33.65 7.49 -4.44
N ILE A 92 -33.18 7.34 -5.67
CA ILE A 92 -32.85 8.46 -6.56
C ILE A 92 -33.46 8.28 -7.95
N ASP A 93 -33.88 9.39 -8.53
CA ASP A 93 -34.30 9.47 -9.93
C ASP A 93 -33.06 9.62 -10.82
N ASP A 94 -32.55 8.50 -11.31
CA ASP A 94 -31.39 8.50 -12.20
C ASP A 94 -31.39 7.28 -13.12
N ARG A 95 -30.57 7.36 -14.17
CA ARG A 95 -30.48 6.30 -15.18
C ARG A 95 -29.16 6.27 -15.93
N LEU A 96 -28.86 5.09 -16.46
CA LEU A 96 -27.85 4.94 -17.49
C LEU A 96 -28.27 5.65 -18.81
N PRO A 97 -27.31 6.07 -19.64
CA PRO A 97 -25.85 6.04 -19.45
C PRO A 97 -25.32 7.28 -18.67
N GLY A 98 -26.21 8.00 -17.98
CA GLY A 98 -25.94 9.32 -17.43
C GLY A 98 -25.43 9.29 -16.00
N LEU A 99 -26.20 8.68 -15.09
CA LEU A 99 -25.96 8.64 -13.64
C LEU A 99 -25.62 10.02 -13.04
N LYS A 100 -26.29 11.07 -13.49
CA LYS A 100 -25.92 12.46 -13.17
C LYS A 100 -26.21 12.82 -11.71
N ALA A 101 -27.32 12.33 -11.16
CA ALA A 101 -27.68 12.55 -9.76
C ALA A 101 -26.73 11.76 -8.86
N THR A 102 -26.46 10.49 -9.20
CA THR A 102 -25.51 9.64 -8.49
C THR A 102 -24.11 10.27 -8.44
N GLU A 103 -23.61 10.78 -9.57
CA GLU A 103 -22.29 11.45 -9.61
C GLU A 103 -22.21 12.68 -8.70
N ARG A 104 -23.31 13.46 -8.59
CA ARG A 104 -23.34 14.66 -7.73
C ARG A 104 -23.31 14.34 -6.24
N LEU A 105 -23.59 13.09 -5.84
CA LEU A 105 -23.49 12.68 -4.44
C LEU A 105 -22.03 12.67 -3.95
N GLY A 106 -21.05 12.60 -4.87
CA GLY A 106 -19.64 12.46 -4.51
C GLY A 106 -19.32 11.13 -3.83
N LEU A 107 -20.21 10.14 -3.97
CA LEU A 107 -20.04 8.81 -3.41
C LEU A 107 -19.33 7.90 -4.42
N GLN A 108 -18.59 6.95 -3.87
CA GLN A 108 -18.11 5.76 -4.57
C GLN A 108 -18.66 4.52 -3.87
N PHE A 109 -18.83 3.45 -4.64
CA PHE A 109 -19.55 2.25 -4.21
C PHE A 109 -18.61 1.04 -4.10
N ASP A 110 -18.78 0.26 -3.03
CA ASP A 110 -18.08 -1.02 -2.85
C ASP A 110 -18.60 -2.06 -3.85
N MET A 111 -19.88 -1.95 -4.21
CA MET A 111 -20.50 -2.75 -5.25
C MET A 111 -21.53 -1.94 -6.05
N ILE A 112 -21.63 -2.21 -7.34
CA ILE A 112 -22.71 -1.75 -8.20
C ILE A 112 -23.43 -2.97 -8.78
N LEU A 113 -24.75 -3.04 -8.61
CA LEU A 113 -25.60 -4.06 -9.21
C LEU A 113 -26.29 -3.49 -10.45
N VAL A 114 -26.17 -4.19 -11.57
CA VAL A 114 -26.87 -3.93 -12.83
C VAL A 114 -27.61 -5.20 -13.22
N SER A 115 -28.70 -5.47 -12.49
CA SER A 115 -29.52 -6.67 -12.67
C SER A 115 -30.63 -6.43 -13.67
N ALA A 116 -30.63 -7.14 -14.79
CA ALA A 116 -31.68 -7.06 -15.80
C ALA A 116 -31.94 -5.65 -16.37
N VAL A 117 -30.89 -4.82 -16.48
CA VAL A 117 -30.96 -3.45 -17.04
C VAL A 117 -30.24 -3.30 -18.38
N TRP A 118 -29.13 -3.99 -18.58
CA TRP A 118 -28.21 -3.70 -19.69
C TRP A 118 -28.83 -3.83 -21.08
N MET A 119 -29.80 -4.73 -21.24
CA MET A 119 -30.55 -4.92 -22.50
C MET A 119 -31.40 -3.71 -22.89
N HIS A 120 -31.68 -2.76 -21.98
CA HIS A 120 -32.39 -1.52 -22.30
C HIS A 120 -31.46 -0.42 -22.84
N LEU A 121 -30.15 -0.65 -22.87
CA LEU A 121 -29.19 0.29 -23.44
C LEU A 121 -28.87 -0.05 -24.90
N PRO A 122 -29.06 0.88 -25.84
CA PRO A 122 -28.56 0.72 -27.19
C PRO A 122 -27.03 0.72 -27.20
N GLU A 123 -26.45 -0.04 -28.13
CA GLU A 123 -25.00 -0.30 -28.24
C GLU A 123 -24.16 0.99 -28.21
N ASN A 124 -24.59 2.04 -28.92
CA ASN A 124 -23.90 3.32 -28.98
C ASN A 124 -23.82 4.09 -27.64
N ARG A 125 -24.57 3.67 -26.61
CA ARG A 125 -24.54 4.26 -25.26
C ARG A 125 -23.79 3.42 -24.23
N ARG A 126 -23.48 2.15 -24.54
CA ARG A 126 -22.90 1.17 -23.60
C ARG A 126 -21.49 1.54 -23.13
N ALA A 127 -20.62 1.99 -24.03
CA ALA A 127 -19.27 2.44 -23.67
C ALA A 127 -19.30 3.61 -22.66
N ARG A 128 -20.21 4.58 -22.87
CA ARG A 128 -20.40 5.69 -21.93
C ARG A 128 -20.92 5.21 -20.59
N ALA A 129 -21.92 4.32 -20.59
CA ALA A 129 -22.50 3.74 -19.38
C ALA A 129 -21.44 3.00 -18.57
N PHE A 130 -20.66 2.12 -19.22
CA PHE A 130 -19.62 1.33 -18.55
C PHE A 130 -18.57 2.22 -17.90
N ARG A 131 -18.08 3.25 -18.59
CA ARG A 131 -17.17 4.24 -18.01
C ARG A 131 -17.74 4.92 -16.75
N LYS A 132 -19.05 5.19 -16.71
CA LYS A 132 -19.70 5.77 -15.52
C LYS A 132 -19.75 4.76 -14.37
N LEU A 133 -20.07 3.50 -14.65
CA LEU A 133 -20.05 2.43 -13.66
C LEU A 133 -18.66 2.28 -13.03
N THR A 134 -17.61 2.19 -13.85
CA THR A 134 -16.24 2.03 -13.35
C THR A 134 -15.74 3.25 -12.57
N ALA A 135 -16.12 4.47 -12.96
CA ALA A 135 -15.74 5.68 -12.24
C ALA A 135 -16.43 5.83 -10.87
N LEU A 136 -17.61 5.21 -10.72
CA LEU A 136 -18.37 5.21 -9.46
C LEU A 136 -17.96 4.07 -8.52
N LEU A 137 -17.18 3.09 -8.97
CA LEU A 137 -16.62 2.07 -8.09
C LEU A 137 -15.49 2.64 -7.23
N LYS A 138 -15.41 2.16 -5.99
CA LYS A 138 -14.20 2.30 -5.18
C LYS A 138 -13.05 1.46 -5.79
N PRO A 139 -11.78 1.79 -5.51
CA PRO A 139 -10.67 0.86 -5.70
C PRO A 139 -11.00 -0.51 -5.06
N GLY A 140 -10.82 -1.60 -5.79
CA GLY A 140 -11.24 -2.94 -5.32
C GLY A 140 -12.76 -3.23 -5.42
N GLY A 141 -13.56 -2.28 -5.91
CA GLY A 141 -15.02 -2.40 -5.98
C GLY A 141 -15.51 -3.39 -7.03
N LEU A 142 -16.72 -3.95 -6.81
CA LEU A 142 -17.35 -4.95 -7.66
C LEU A 142 -18.47 -4.38 -8.53
N LEU A 143 -18.45 -4.61 -9.84
CA LEU A 143 -19.61 -4.47 -10.70
C LEU A 143 -20.20 -5.86 -10.97
N ALA A 144 -21.42 -6.10 -10.49
CA ALA A 144 -22.21 -7.28 -10.80
C ALA A 144 -23.23 -6.93 -11.90
N ILE A 145 -23.18 -7.63 -13.02
CA ILE A 145 -24.05 -7.36 -14.17
C ILE A 145 -24.66 -8.66 -14.70
N THR A 146 -25.96 -8.62 -15.02
CA THR A 146 -26.67 -9.73 -15.66
C THR A 146 -27.15 -9.35 -17.05
N LEU A 147 -26.96 -10.24 -18.01
CA LEU A 147 -27.29 -10.04 -19.42
C LEU A 147 -28.37 -11.04 -19.82
N ARG A 148 -29.51 -10.53 -20.27
CA ARG A 148 -30.63 -11.36 -20.73
C ARG A 148 -30.45 -11.75 -22.18
N HIS A 149 -30.50 -13.05 -22.44
CA HIS A 149 -30.60 -13.62 -23.78
C HIS A 149 -31.99 -14.23 -23.99
N GLY A 150 -32.43 -14.27 -25.25
CA GLY A 150 -33.75 -14.75 -25.64
C GLY A 150 -34.47 -13.80 -26.59
N PRO A 151 -35.75 -14.05 -26.90
CA PRO A 151 -36.50 -13.24 -27.85
C PRO A 151 -36.55 -11.77 -27.41
N ALA A 152 -36.47 -10.88 -28.41
CA ALA A 152 -36.63 -9.44 -28.21
C ALA A 152 -38.08 -9.13 -27.80
N ASP A 153 -38.22 -8.13 -26.92
CA ASP A 153 -39.51 -7.55 -26.56
C ASP A 153 -39.56 -6.11 -27.13
N PRO A 154 -40.26 -5.89 -28.26
CA PRO A 154 -40.32 -4.58 -28.89
C PRO A 154 -41.01 -3.51 -28.03
N GLU A 155 -41.95 -3.90 -27.16
CA GLU A 155 -42.66 -2.94 -26.32
C GLU A 155 -41.77 -2.37 -25.21
N ARG A 156 -40.78 -3.15 -24.78
CA ARG A 156 -39.82 -2.79 -23.73
C ARG A 156 -38.48 -2.27 -24.28
N ALA A 157 -38.37 -2.11 -25.60
CA ALA A 157 -37.18 -1.61 -26.28
C ALA A 157 -35.87 -2.32 -25.83
N MET A 158 -35.86 -3.66 -25.95
CA MET A 158 -34.69 -4.48 -25.61
C MET A 158 -33.74 -4.67 -26.81
N TYR A 159 -32.44 -4.60 -26.54
CA TYR A 159 -31.35 -4.78 -27.51
C TYR A 159 -30.53 -6.04 -27.19
N PRO A 160 -29.97 -6.74 -28.19
CA PRO A 160 -29.06 -7.86 -27.98
C PRO A 160 -27.86 -7.47 -27.11
N VAL A 161 -27.41 -8.40 -26.26
CA VAL A 161 -26.30 -8.21 -25.31
C VAL A 161 -25.25 -9.31 -25.52
N SER A 162 -24.02 -9.05 -25.10
CA SER A 162 -22.91 -9.99 -25.25
C SER A 162 -21.99 -9.90 -24.03
N SER A 163 -21.60 -11.05 -23.49
CA SER A 163 -20.60 -11.13 -22.44
C SER A 163 -19.22 -10.70 -22.96
N GLU A 164 -18.89 -11.01 -24.21
CA GLU A 164 -17.64 -10.55 -24.86
C GLU A 164 -17.55 -9.02 -24.96
N GLU A 165 -18.68 -8.33 -25.21
CA GLU A 165 -18.74 -6.86 -25.18
C GLU A 165 -18.35 -6.33 -23.79
N ILE A 166 -18.93 -6.90 -22.74
CA ILE A 166 -18.65 -6.53 -21.35
C ILE A 166 -17.18 -6.79 -21.00
N GLU A 167 -16.62 -7.94 -21.40
CA GLU A 167 -15.21 -8.25 -21.16
C GLU A 167 -14.26 -7.25 -21.84
N ARG A 168 -14.58 -6.85 -23.08
CA ARG A 168 -13.79 -5.84 -23.81
C ARG A 168 -13.87 -4.48 -23.13
N LEU A 169 -15.05 -4.09 -22.65
CA LEU A 169 -15.24 -2.85 -21.90
C LEU A 169 -14.48 -2.90 -20.56
N ALA A 170 -14.54 -4.01 -19.83
CA ALA A 170 -13.79 -4.21 -18.59
C ALA A 170 -12.28 -4.01 -18.80
N ARG A 171 -11.70 -4.71 -19.78
CA ARG A 171 -10.26 -4.58 -20.13
C ARG A 171 -9.87 -3.15 -20.51
N ALA A 172 -10.72 -2.46 -21.28
CA ALA A 172 -10.47 -1.07 -21.68
C ALA A 172 -10.44 -0.09 -20.50
N HIS A 173 -11.04 -0.46 -19.36
CA HIS A 173 -11.07 0.32 -18.13
C HIS A 173 -10.18 -0.25 -17.01
N GLY A 174 -9.29 -1.20 -17.33
CA GLY A 174 -8.38 -1.80 -16.35
C GLY A 174 -9.05 -2.71 -15.32
N ALA A 175 -10.30 -3.11 -15.55
CA ALA A 175 -11.03 -4.06 -14.71
C ALA A 175 -10.90 -5.49 -15.27
N PHE A 176 -11.05 -6.49 -14.40
CA PHE A 176 -10.98 -7.90 -14.77
C PHE A 176 -12.26 -8.65 -14.39
N ILE A 177 -12.51 -9.77 -15.09
CA ILE A 177 -13.63 -10.67 -14.77
C ILE A 177 -13.19 -11.55 -13.61
N GLU A 178 -13.82 -11.38 -12.46
CA GLU A 178 -13.56 -12.21 -11.28
C GLU A 178 -14.39 -13.49 -11.30
N LYS A 179 -15.63 -13.40 -11.79
CA LYS A 179 -16.51 -14.55 -11.97
C LYS A 179 -17.41 -14.39 -13.19
N ARG A 180 -17.67 -15.50 -13.87
CA ARG A 180 -18.52 -15.60 -15.06
C ARG A 180 -19.33 -16.89 -15.03
N GLU A 181 -20.65 -16.78 -15.19
CA GLU A 181 -21.56 -17.90 -15.44
C GLU A 181 -22.40 -17.57 -16.70
N ILE A 182 -22.51 -18.51 -17.65
CA ILE A 182 -23.08 -18.28 -18.98
C ILE A 182 -24.20 -19.27 -19.24
N GLY A 183 -25.27 -18.81 -19.90
CA GLY A 183 -26.38 -19.71 -20.23
C GLY A 183 -27.20 -20.15 -19.01
N VAL A 184 -27.18 -19.40 -17.92
CA VAL A 184 -27.92 -19.71 -16.69
C VAL A 184 -29.43 -19.69 -16.99
N PRO A 185 -30.18 -20.75 -16.67
CA PRO A 185 -31.62 -20.78 -16.90
C PRO A 185 -32.35 -19.64 -16.20
N ASP A 186 -33.44 -19.15 -16.79
CA ASP A 186 -34.26 -18.12 -16.17
C ASP A 186 -34.96 -18.63 -14.90
N THR A 187 -34.65 -18.05 -13.74
CA THR A 187 -35.29 -18.38 -12.46
C THR A 187 -36.81 -18.18 -12.49
N GLY A 188 -37.29 -17.24 -13.32
CA GLY A 188 -38.71 -17.00 -13.56
C GLY A 188 -39.40 -18.03 -14.46
N GLY A 189 -38.68 -19.05 -14.94
CA GLY A 189 -39.23 -20.15 -15.74
C GLY A 189 -39.69 -19.75 -17.14
N ARG A 190 -39.27 -18.58 -17.65
CA ARG A 190 -39.71 -18.10 -18.97
C ARG A 190 -38.99 -18.84 -20.09
N GLU A 191 -39.78 -19.43 -20.99
CA GLU A 191 -39.26 -20.22 -22.10
C GLU A 191 -38.37 -19.39 -23.05
N GLY A 192 -37.24 -19.96 -23.45
CA GLY A 192 -36.28 -19.34 -24.36
C GLY A 192 -35.46 -18.20 -23.78
N ILE A 193 -35.59 -17.90 -22.48
CA ILE A 193 -34.78 -16.90 -21.77
C ILE A 193 -33.67 -17.59 -20.97
N HIS A 194 -32.46 -17.06 -21.08
CA HIS A 194 -31.33 -17.43 -20.22
C HIS A 194 -30.46 -16.20 -19.94
N TRP A 195 -29.52 -16.35 -19.01
CA TRP A 195 -28.74 -15.25 -18.47
C TRP A 195 -27.25 -15.53 -18.52
N ASP A 196 -26.49 -14.49 -18.86
CA ASP A 196 -25.08 -14.43 -18.50
C ASP A 196 -24.94 -13.56 -17.25
N GLN A 197 -24.07 -13.97 -16.34
CA GLN A 197 -23.83 -13.33 -15.06
C GLN A 197 -22.33 -13.07 -14.92
N LEU A 198 -21.95 -11.80 -14.76
CA LEU A 198 -20.54 -11.40 -14.67
C LEU A 198 -20.30 -10.55 -13.42
N ALA A 199 -19.29 -10.93 -12.64
CA ALA A 199 -18.68 -10.10 -11.61
C ALA A 199 -17.37 -9.54 -12.14
N ILE A 200 -17.27 -8.21 -12.18
CA ILE A 200 -16.14 -7.47 -12.70
C ILE A 200 -15.53 -6.67 -11.56
N ARG A 201 -14.22 -6.82 -11.35
CA ARG A 201 -13.50 -6.19 -10.24
C ARG A 201 -12.59 -5.10 -10.77
N LEU A 202 -12.62 -3.93 -10.12
CA LEU A 202 -11.60 -2.90 -10.33
C LEU A 202 -10.39 -3.23 -9.42
N PRO A 203 -9.14 -3.17 -9.91
CA PRO A 203 -7.98 -3.33 -9.04
C PRO A 203 -7.95 -2.24 -7.95
N ASP A 204 -7.40 -2.56 -6.78
CA ASP A 204 -7.03 -1.57 -5.77
C ASP A 204 -5.55 -1.24 -5.97
N ASP A 205 -5.25 0.04 -6.14
CA ASP A 205 -3.90 0.55 -6.39
C ASP A 205 -3.21 1.06 -5.10
N GLY A 206 -3.82 0.77 -3.95
CA GLY A 206 -3.45 1.24 -2.61
C GLY A 206 -4.32 2.40 -2.13
N THR A 207 -5.02 3.11 -3.03
CA THR A 207 -5.87 4.24 -2.62
C THR A 207 -7.06 3.83 -1.76
N GLY A 208 -7.49 2.56 -1.82
CA GLY A 208 -8.53 2.01 -0.96
C GLY A 208 -8.17 2.04 0.54
N ALA A 209 -6.88 2.10 0.90
CA ALA A 209 -6.44 2.20 2.30
C ALA A 209 -6.35 3.64 2.83
N LEU A 210 -6.43 4.68 1.98
CA LEU A 210 -6.30 6.07 2.39
C LEU A 210 -7.37 6.53 3.41
N PRO A 211 -8.64 6.12 3.31
CA PRO A 211 -9.64 6.45 4.35
C PRO A 211 -9.27 5.88 5.72
N LEU A 212 -8.73 4.65 5.76
CA LEU A 212 -8.25 4.03 7.00
C LEU A 212 -7.05 4.78 7.58
N ILE A 213 -6.06 5.10 6.74
CA ILE A 213 -4.89 5.90 7.14
C ILE A 213 -5.33 7.25 7.70
N ARG A 214 -6.21 7.96 7.00
CA ARG A 214 -6.78 9.23 7.45
C ARG A 214 -7.48 9.08 8.80
N HIS A 215 -8.25 8.01 9.00
CA HIS A 215 -8.92 7.74 10.26
C HIS A 215 -7.91 7.52 11.39
N ILE A 216 -6.89 6.69 11.17
CA ILE A 216 -5.85 6.40 12.16
C ILE A 216 -5.11 7.69 12.54
N VAL A 217 -4.72 8.50 11.55
CA VAL A 217 -4.00 9.76 11.77
C VAL A 217 -4.88 10.78 12.48
N LEU A 218 -6.06 11.12 11.97
CA LEU A 218 -6.81 12.30 12.44
C LEU A 218 -7.82 12.01 13.55
N ASN A 219 -8.44 10.81 13.54
CA ASN A 219 -9.56 10.52 14.43
C ASN A 219 -9.13 9.65 15.61
N ASP A 220 -8.27 8.66 15.35
CA ASP A 220 -7.89 7.63 16.31
C ASP A 220 -6.63 7.99 17.12
N ALA A 221 -5.82 8.95 16.65
CA ALA A 221 -4.57 9.35 17.30
C ALA A 221 -4.74 10.18 18.58
N LYS A 222 -5.97 10.57 18.97
CA LYS A 222 -6.24 11.61 19.99
C LYS A 222 -5.75 11.31 21.42
N SER A 223 -5.22 10.13 21.70
CA SER A 223 -4.82 9.71 23.05
C SER A 223 -3.43 9.06 23.16
N SER A 224 -2.74 8.77 22.05
CA SER A 224 -1.49 8.01 22.07
C SER A 224 -0.60 8.32 20.88
N THR A 225 0.68 8.60 21.14
CA THR A 225 1.70 8.78 20.08
C THR A 225 2.08 7.45 19.43
N TYR A 226 1.68 6.32 20.01
CA TYR A 226 2.04 4.99 19.52
C TYR A 226 1.41 4.64 18.16
N LYS A 227 0.19 5.10 17.87
CA LYS A 227 -0.45 4.80 16.57
C LYS A 227 0.26 5.52 15.42
N LEU A 228 0.54 6.80 15.62
CA LEU A 228 1.33 7.61 14.67
C LEU A 228 2.74 7.06 14.51
N ALA A 229 3.38 6.66 15.61
CA ALA A 229 4.68 6.02 15.55
C ALA A 229 4.66 4.70 14.78
N LEU A 230 3.65 3.84 14.98
CA LEU A 230 3.53 2.58 14.24
C LEU A 230 3.38 2.86 12.74
N LEU A 231 2.48 3.77 12.38
CA LEU A 231 2.23 4.09 10.99
C LEU A 231 3.45 4.73 10.32
N ARG A 232 4.16 5.62 11.02
CA ARG A 232 5.43 6.20 10.53
C ARG A 232 6.53 5.15 10.40
N THR A 233 6.63 4.23 11.36
CA THR A 233 7.55 3.08 11.27
C THR A 233 7.27 2.25 10.03
N LEU A 234 6.00 1.93 9.75
CA LEU A 234 5.61 1.19 8.55
C LEU A 234 5.92 1.98 7.27
N CYS A 235 5.67 3.29 7.24
CA CYS A 235 6.09 4.15 6.11
C CYS A 235 7.58 4.04 5.85
N ARG A 236 8.40 4.16 6.90
CA ARG A 236 9.87 4.11 6.77
C ARG A 236 10.37 2.76 6.31
N ILE A 237 9.79 1.66 6.79
CA ILE A 237 10.16 0.33 6.31
C ILE A 237 9.75 0.14 4.84
N ALA A 238 8.56 0.61 4.45
CA ALA A 238 8.08 0.53 3.06
C ALA A 238 8.98 1.30 2.08
N GLU A 239 9.60 2.39 2.54
CA GLU A 239 10.57 3.17 1.75
C GLU A 239 11.95 2.52 1.72
N SER A 240 12.49 2.15 2.88
CA SER A 240 13.93 1.89 3.01
C SER A 240 14.31 0.42 3.22
N ALA A 241 13.37 -0.45 3.56
CA ALA A 241 13.66 -1.83 3.98
C ALA A 241 12.63 -2.86 3.47
N ASP A 242 12.03 -2.58 2.32
CA ASP A 242 11.01 -3.42 1.68
C ASP A 242 11.53 -4.84 1.35
N GLY A 243 12.84 -4.97 1.06
CA GLY A 243 13.49 -6.25 0.75
C GLY A 243 13.51 -7.24 1.91
N LEU A 244 13.23 -6.80 3.15
CA LEU A 244 13.11 -7.67 4.33
C LEU A 244 11.67 -8.15 4.57
N THR A 245 10.71 -7.74 3.75
CA THR A 245 9.30 -8.11 3.89
C THR A 245 8.93 -9.32 3.05
N ARG A 246 7.85 -10.01 3.42
CA ARG A 246 7.35 -11.20 2.70
C ARG A 246 5.90 -10.98 2.29
N HIS A 247 5.62 -11.09 1.00
CA HIS A 247 4.26 -11.05 0.47
C HIS A 247 3.62 -12.44 0.60
N ASN A 248 2.44 -12.50 1.20
CA ASN A 248 1.71 -13.74 1.45
C ASN A 248 0.59 -13.94 0.40
N GLU A 249 0.14 -15.17 0.24
CA GLU A 249 -0.95 -15.53 -0.70
C GLU A 249 -2.32 -14.97 -0.28
N ASP A 250 -2.48 -14.57 0.98
CA ASP A 250 -3.75 -14.10 1.56
C ASP A 250 -3.93 -12.57 1.51
N ASP A 251 -3.31 -11.90 0.54
CA ASP A 251 -3.28 -10.42 0.39
C ASP A 251 -2.76 -9.71 1.65
N THR A 252 -1.73 -10.28 2.28
CA THR A 252 -1.03 -9.63 3.39
C THR A 252 0.48 -9.57 3.16
N VAL A 253 1.14 -8.68 3.91
CA VAL A 253 2.59 -8.52 3.92
C VAL A 253 3.10 -8.71 5.34
N SER A 254 4.07 -9.58 5.50
CA SER A 254 4.72 -9.90 6.76
C SER A 254 6.04 -9.14 6.91
N LEU A 255 6.22 -8.51 8.07
CA LEU A 255 7.41 -7.76 8.44
C LEU A 255 8.09 -8.38 9.67
N PRO A 256 9.44 -8.34 9.75
CA PRO A 256 10.15 -8.75 10.95
C PRO A 256 9.87 -7.79 12.11
N MET A 257 9.36 -8.31 13.23
CA MET A 257 9.05 -7.49 14.41
C MET A 257 10.28 -6.79 14.99
N GLY A 258 11.48 -7.36 14.83
CA GLY A 258 12.73 -6.72 15.26
C GLY A 258 13.02 -5.46 14.46
N LEU A 259 12.72 -5.45 13.15
CA LEU A 259 12.89 -4.28 12.29
C LEU A 259 11.89 -3.18 12.66
N VAL A 260 10.63 -3.55 12.87
CA VAL A 260 9.59 -2.64 13.35
C VAL A 260 10.02 -2.01 14.68
N ALA A 261 10.54 -2.80 15.62
CA ALA A 261 11.03 -2.31 16.90
C ALA A 261 12.28 -1.41 16.76
N LEU A 262 13.17 -1.72 15.82
CA LEU A 262 14.39 -0.96 15.56
C LEU A 262 14.09 0.43 15.01
N VAL A 263 13.26 0.51 13.97
CA VAL A 263 12.83 1.77 13.36
C VAL A 263 12.02 2.59 14.36
N TRP A 264 11.16 1.95 15.14
CA TRP A 264 10.46 2.60 16.25
C TRP A 264 11.43 3.22 17.27
N ALA A 265 12.48 2.48 17.67
CA ALA A 265 13.50 2.99 18.58
C ALA A 265 14.17 4.25 18.01
N ARG A 266 14.51 4.25 16.72
CA ARG A 266 15.07 5.42 16.02
C ARG A 266 14.13 6.62 16.04
N LEU A 267 12.84 6.42 15.78
CA LEU A 267 11.84 7.51 15.79
C LEU A 267 11.73 8.16 17.18
N TYR A 268 11.74 7.35 18.24
CA TYR A 268 11.63 7.88 19.61
C TYR A 268 12.94 8.39 20.19
N HIS A 269 14.09 7.95 19.70
CA HIS A 269 15.40 8.32 20.25
C HIS A 269 15.59 9.85 20.43
N PRO A 270 15.47 10.68 19.38
CA PRO A 270 15.63 12.14 19.52
C PRO A 270 14.51 12.76 20.37
N LEU A 271 13.30 12.19 20.35
CA LEU A 271 12.16 12.69 21.12
C LEU A 271 12.36 12.49 22.63
N ILE A 272 12.82 11.30 23.02
CA ILE A 272 13.10 10.96 24.42
C ILE A 272 14.33 11.71 24.91
N LYS A 273 15.40 11.79 24.10
CA LYS A 273 16.61 12.55 24.44
C LYS A 273 16.32 14.05 24.62
N GLY A 274 15.43 14.61 23.80
CA GLY A 274 14.98 15.99 23.88
C GLY A 274 13.94 16.27 24.99
N GLY A 275 13.47 15.23 25.71
CA GLY A 275 12.51 15.39 26.79
C GLY A 275 11.09 15.78 26.34
N PHE A 276 10.73 15.53 25.07
CA PHE A 276 9.41 15.85 24.55
C PHE A 276 8.34 14.90 25.11
N PRO A 277 7.19 15.39 25.58
CA PRO A 277 6.17 14.55 26.19
C PRO A 277 5.57 13.56 25.19
N GLN A 278 5.45 12.29 25.59
CA GLN A 278 4.89 11.20 24.78
C GLN A 278 3.86 10.41 25.62
N MET A 279 2.90 9.77 24.96
CA MET A 279 1.82 9.05 25.65
C MET A 279 1.52 7.71 24.94
N PRO A 280 1.01 6.69 25.67
CA PRO A 280 0.59 6.72 27.08
C PRO A 280 1.73 6.50 28.07
N HIS A 281 1.60 7.10 29.25
CA HIS A 281 2.43 6.75 30.41
C HIS A 281 2.01 5.41 31.03
N THR A 282 2.95 4.75 31.70
CA THR A 282 2.67 3.64 32.60
C THR A 282 1.74 4.07 33.74
N ARG A 283 1.03 3.11 34.37
CA ARG A 283 0.06 3.39 35.45
C ARG A 283 0.67 4.11 36.66
N ASP A 284 1.97 3.96 36.87
CA ASP A 284 2.74 4.64 37.92
C ASP A 284 3.28 6.03 37.51
N GLY A 285 2.91 6.51 36.32
CA GLY A 285 3.22 7.86 35.83
C GLY A 285 4.67 8.06 35.37
N ARG A 286 5.49 7.00 35.32
CA ARG A 286 6.96 7.10 35.11
C ARG A 286 7.42 7.26 33.66
N GLY A 287 6.49 7.40 32.70
CA GLY A 287 6.79 7.58 31.27
C GLY A 287 6.32 6.43 30.39
N LEU A 288 6.85 6.34 29.17
CA LEU A 288 6.45 5.33 28.19
C LEU A 288 6.82 3.90 28.63
N ALA A 289 5.92 2.94 28.38
CA ALA A 289 6.07 1.54 28.81
C ALA A 289 7.35 0.83 28.32
N PHE A 290 7.88 1.20 27.15
CA PHE A 290 9.11 0.61 26.60
C PHE A 290 10.39 1.36 27.02
N VAL A 291 10.27 2.57 27.59
CA VAL A 291 11.42 3.40 27.97
C VAL A 291 11.89 2.98 29.37
N LYS A 292 12.59 1.84 29.41
CA LYS A 292 13.19 1.24 30.61
C LYS A 292 14.72 1.40 30.59
N ALA A 293 15.42 0.88 31.61
CA ALA A 293 16.88 0.90 31.67
C ALA A 293 17.59 0.41 30.38
N PRO A 294 17.13 -0.65 29.69
CA PRO A 294 17.69 -1.05 28.40
C PRO A 294 17.56 0.01 27.30
N PHE A 295 16.40 0.68 27.19
CA PHE A 295 16.21 1.77 26.22
C PHE A 295 17.07 2.99 26.58
N GLN A 296 17.19 3.32 27.87
CA GLN A 296 18.06 4.40 28.34
C GLN A 296 19.53 4.15 27.97
N ALA A 297 19.96 2.88 27.98
CA ALA A 297 21.29 2.51 27.50
C ALA A 297 21.46 2.74 25.98
N LEU A 298 20.39 2.61 25.18
CA LEU A 298 20.42 2.94 23.75
C LEU A 298 20.72 4.42 23.49
N LEU A 299 20.32 5.32 24.38
CA LEU A 299 20.54 6.76 24.21
C LEU A 299 22.01 7.18 24.25
N LYS A 300 22.91 6.27 24.69
CA LYS A 300 24.36 6.43 24.60
C LYS A 300 24.87 6.33 23.15
N HIS A 301 24.17 5.59 22.31
CA HIS A 301 24.44 5.50 20.88
C HIS A 301 23.71 6.61 20.12
N SER A 302 24.17 6.93 18.93
CA SER A 302 23.41 7.81 18.03
C SER A 302 22.18 7.06 17.48
N ALA A 303 21.15 7.79 17.08
CA ALA A 303 20.01 7.19 16.38
C ALA A 303 20.41 6.57 15.03
N LEU A 304 21.55 6.99 14.46
CA LEU A 304 22.10 6.44 13.21
C LEU A 304 22.73 5.06 13.41
N ASP A 305 23.25 4.77 14.61
CA ASP A 305 23.85 3.47 14.92
C ASP A 305 22.79 2.35 14.95
N LEU A 306 21.54 2.68 15.24
CA LEU A 306 20.42 1.75 15.33
C LEU A 306 19.88 1.32 13.95
N ARG A 307 20.75 0.89 13.03
CA ARG A 307 20.39 0.50 11.66
C ARG A 307 20.73 -0.96 11.37
N ILE A 308 20.13 -1.50 10.31
CA ILE A 308 20.39 -2.85 9.81
C ILE A 308 21.89 -2.99 9.50
N GLY A 309 22.46 -4.14 9.83
CA GLY A 309 23.89 -4.44 9.62
C GLY A 309 24.83 -3.87 10.68
N THR A 310 24.39 -2.97 11.57
CA THR A 310 25.24 -2.53 12.68
C THR A 310 25.55 -3.69 13.62
N ARG A 311 26.83 -3.83 13.97
CA ARG A 311 27.31 -4.78 14.98
C ARG A 311 27.56 -4.07 16.30
N PHE A 312 27.04 -4.66 17.37
CA PHE A 312 27.20 -4.13 18.72
C PHE A 312 28.11 -5.00 19.57
N SER A 313 28.81 -4.34 20.50
CA SER A 313 29.70 -5.00 21.43
C SER A 313 28.94 -5.98 22.34
N PRO A 314 29.60 -6.99 22.92
CA PRO A 314 28.98 -7.84 23.93
C PRO A 314 28.41 -7.07 25.13
N ALA A 315 29.00 -5.91 25.48
CA ALA A 315 28.53 -5.07 26.58
C ALA A 315 27.16 -4.44 26.28
N ASP A 316 26.89 -4.08 25.02
CA ASP A 316 25.66 -3.41 24.61
C ASP A 316 24.58 -4.38 24.12
N SER A 317 24.98 -5.59 23.72
CA SER A 317 24.12 -6.62 23.13
C SER A 317 22.90 -6.95 23.98
N HIS A 318 23.06 -7.05 25.31
CA HIS A 318 21.94 -7.31 26.21
C HIS A 318 20.94 -6.15 26.24
N ALA A 319 21.43 -4.91 26.33
CA ALA A 319 20.58 -3.73 26.38
C ALA A 319 19.77 -3.55 25.08
N ILE A 320 20.41 -3.75 23.93
CA ILE A 320 19.76 -3.63 22.62
C ILE A 320 18.70 -4.71 22.44
N HIS A 321 19.05 -5.97 22.67
CA HIS A 321 18.12 -7.08 22.54
C HIS A 321 16.90 -6.89 23.45
N GLN A 322 17.12 -6.48 24.71
CA GLN A 322 16.04 -6.27 25.67
C GLN A 322 15.20 -5.02 25.34
N ALA A 323 15.80 -3.93 24.86
CA ALA A 323 15.07 -2.75 24.43
C ALA A 323 14.17 -3.04 23.21
N LEU A 324 14.68 -3.75 22.20
CA LEU A 324 13.88 -4.17 21.04
C LEU A 324 12.74 -5.09 21.44
N ARG A 325 12.98 -6.00 22.41
CA ARG A 325 11.93 -6.85 22.99
C ARG A 325 10.85 -6.02 23.69
N ASP A 326 11.24 -5.06 24.53
CA ASP A 326 10.29 -4.21 25.29
C ASP A 326 9.46 -3.33 24.34
N ILE A 327 10.07 -2.83 23.26
CA ILE A 327 9.39 -2.08 22.19
C ILE A 327 8.41 -2.99 21.46
N ARG A 328 8.85 -4.17 21.00
CA ARG A 328 7.97 -5.16 20.35
C ARG A 328 6.74 -5.46 21.21
N ASP A 329 6.95 -5.81 22.47
CA ASP A 329 5.86 -6.17 23.38
C ASP A 329 4.90 -4.99 23.60
N THR A 330 5.42 -3.75 23.58
CA THR A 330 4.60 -2.54 23.65
C THR A 330 3.80 -2.33 22.37
N ILE A 331 4.41 -2.49 21.19
CA ILE A 331 3.73 -2.37 19.89
C ILE A 331 2.56 -3.35 19.81
N ILE A 332 2.76 -4.61 20.21
CA ILE A 332 1.73 -5.66 20.21
C ILE A 332 0.58 -5.29 21.15
N LYS A 333 0.89 -4.91 22.40
CA LYS A 333 -0.12 -4.67 23.44
C LYS A 333 -0.85 -3.32 23.30
N GLN A 334 -0.34 -2.42 22.47
CA GLN A 334 -0.86 -1.08 22.34
C GLN A 334 -1.29 -0.78 20.89
N PRO A 335 -0.48 -0.17 20.01
CA PRO A 335 -0.96 0.29 18.72
C PRO A 335 -1.47 -0.85 17.84
N VAL A 336 -0.91 -2.06 17.87
CA VAL A 336 -1.48 -3.19 17.12
C VAL A 336 -2.84 -3.59 17.69
N HIS A 337 -2.96 -3.68 19.01
CA HIS A 337 -4.21 -4.08 19.65
C HIS A 337 -5.36 -3.07 19.43
N TYR A 338 -5.05 -1.77 19.50
CA TYR A 338 -6.04 -0.69 19.45
C TYR A 338 -6.22 -0.06 18.07
N THR A 339 -5.45 -0.46 17.05
CA THR A 339 -5.70 -0.01 15.67
C THR A 339 -6.70 -0.97 15.03
N THR A 340 -7.98 -0.60 15.11
CA THR A 340 -9.09 -1.42 14.67
C THR A 340 -9.86 -0.77 13.54
N TYR A 341 -10.51 -1.60 12.72
CA TYR A 341 -11.58 -1.14 11.84
C TYR A 341 -12.78 -0.67 12.67
N PRO A 342 -13.73 0.08 12.08
CA PRO A 342 -14.94 0.51 12.77
C PRO A 342 -15.76 -0.62 13.41
N ASN A 343 -15.67 -1.84 12.88
CA ASN A 343 -16.31 -3.04 13.43
C ASN A 343 -15.56 -3.67 14.63
N GLY A 344 -14.44 -3.09 15.05
CA GLY A 344 -13.62 -3.56 16.17
C GLY A 344 -12.56 -4.61 15.81
N ALA A 345 -12.54 -5.13 14.57
CA ALA A 345 -11.49 -6.06 14.14
C ALA A 345 -10.14 -5.36 14.02
N GLN A 346 -9.05 -6.02 14.42
CA GLN A 346 -7.71 -5.46 14.31
C GLN A 346 -7.29 -5.33 12.85
N VAL A 347 -6.70 -4.18 12.51
CA VAL A 347 -6.14 -3.92 11.18
C VAL A 347 -4.85 -4.71 10.96
N LEU A 348 -4.05 -4.81 12.02
CA LEU A 348 -2.72 -5.40 12.04
C LEU A 348 -2.74 -6.65 12.92
N LYS A 349 -1.98 -7.69 12.56
CA LYS A 349 -1.81 -8.88 13.40
C LYS A 349 -0.34 -9.04 13.75
N ALA A 350 -0.05 -9.45 14.98
CA ALA A 350 1.32 -9.69 15.41
C ALA A 350 1.48 -11.05 16.08
N THR A 351 2.50 -11.79 15.68
CA THR A 351 2.84 -13.12 16.17
C THR A 351 4.24 -13.08 16.79
N PRO A 352 4.36 -12.85 18.11
CA PRO A 352 5.67 -12.81 18.76
C PRO A 352 6.30 -14.19 18.85
N PHE A 353 7.61 -14.28 18.58
CA PHE A 353 8.36 -15.51 18.81
C PHE A 353 8.99 -15.56 20.19
N ARG A 354 9.29 -16.78 20.64
CA ARG A 354 10.00 -17.03 21.89
C ARG A 354 11.47 -16.66 21.73
N LEU A 355 11.85 -15.54 22.33
CA LEU A 355 13.22 -15.04 22.29
C LEU A 355 14.17 -15.91 23.14
N GLN A 356 15.27 -16.31 22.52
CA GLN A 356 16.45 -16.83 23.21
C GLN A 356 17.34 -15.68 23.69
N ARG A 357 18.22 -15.95 24.66
CA ARG A 357 19.22 -14.95 25.09
C ARG A 357 20.14 -14.60 23.92
N PRO A 358 20.52 -13.32 23.75
CA PRO A 358 21.44 -12.94 22.70
C PRO A 358 22.80 -13.59 22.92
N GLN A 359 23.47 -13.97 21.82
CA GLN A 359 24.87 -14.37 21.84
C GLN A 359 25.78 -13.16 22.16
N ALA A 360 27.05 -13.41 22.49
CA ALA A 360 28.00 -12.35 22.77
C ALA A 360 28.35 -11.58 21.48
N GLY A 361 27.92 -10.31 21.42
CA GLY A 361 27.97 -9.53 20.19
C GLY A 361 26.77 -9.86 19.31
N ILE A 362 26.03 -8.84 18.90
CA ILE A 362 24.87 -8.99 18.01
C ILE A 362 25.10 -8.17 16.74
N THR A 363 24.68 -8.72 15.61
CA THR A 363 24.55 -8.00 14.34
C THR A 363 23.05 -7.83 14.07
N LEU A 364 22.62 -6.63 13.71
CA LEU A 364 21.22 -6.36 13.36
C LEU A 364 20.93 -6.79 11.90
N ASP A 365 21.10 -8.08 11.61
CA ASP A 365 20.82 -8.68 10.30
C ASP A 365 19.37 -9.16 10.15
N GLU A 366 19.00 -9.60 8.96
CA GLU A 366 17.66 -10.11 8.66
C GLU A 366 17.24 -11.23 9.64
N ALA A 367 18.08 -12.24 9.84
CA ALA A 367 17.77 -13.40 10.67
C ALA A 367 17.51 -12.99 12.13
N TYR A 368 18.34 -12.10 12.66
CA TYR A 368 18.19 -11.52 13.99
C TYR A 368 16.88 -10.74 14.13
N LEU A 369 16.51 -9.95 13.13
CA LEU A 369 15.29 -9.12 13.19
C LEU A 369 14.01 -9.98 13.10
N TRP A 370 14.01 -11.07 12.33
CA TRP A 370 12.90 -12.03 12.28
C TRP A 370 12.75 -12.86 13.56
N HIS A 371 13.82 -13.03 14.33
CA HIS A 371 13.78 -13.77 15.61
C HIS A 371 12.81 -13.17 16.63
N PHE A 372 12.43 -11.90 16.49
CA PHE A 372 11.49 -11.23 17.37
C PHE A 372 10.02 -11.59 17.12
N GLY A 373 9.69 -12.15 15.96
CA GLY A 373 8.33 -12.44 15.53
C GLY A 373 7.95 -11.73 14.24
N GLU A 374 6.67 -11.78 13.94
CA GLU A 374 6.09 -11.30 12.69
C GLU A 374 4.99 -10.28 12.95
N LEU A 375 4.98 -9.21 12.16
CA LEU A 375 3.87 -8.25 12.06
C LEU A 375 3.26 -8.36 10.67
N THR A 376 1.98 -8.71 10.59
CA THR A 376 1.22 -8.85 9.34
C THR A 376 0.36 -7.61 9.09
N VAL A 377 0.50 -7.04 7.90
CA VAL A 377 -0.16 -5.83 7.42
C VAL A 377 -1.00 -6.17 6.17
N PRO A 378 -2.23 -5.65 6.00
CA PRO A 378 -2.99 -5.84 4.76
C PRO A 378 -2.22 -5.30 3.54
N ALA A 379 -2.17 -6.05 2.43
CA ALA A 379 -1.40 -5.67 1.24
C ALA A 379 -1.78 -4.30 0.69
N ARG A 380 -3.07 -3.97 0.65
CA ARG A 380 -3.56 -2.63 0.25
C ARG A 380 -3.01 -1.50 1.12
N LEU A 381 -2.86 -1.74 2.43
CA LEU A 381 -2.28 -0.76 3.35
C LEU A 381 -0.77 -0.64 3.09
N TRP A 382 -0.07 -1.76 2.90
CA TRP A 382 1.34 -1.76 2.55
C TRP A 382 1.62 -1.01 1.24
N GLN A 383 0.87 -1.31 0.18
CA GLN A 383 0.95 -0.64 -1.12
C GLN A 383 0.70 0.87 -0.99
N ALA A 384 -0.28 1.27 -0.17
CA ALA A 384 -0.54 2.67 0.08
C ALA A 384 0.68 3.38 0.70
N LEU A 385 1.32 2.75 1.68
CA LEU A 385 2.53 3.28 2.32
C LEU A 385 3.71 3.30 1.35
N GLN A 386 3.87 2.30 0.46
CA GLN A 386 4.93 2.28 -0.55
C GLN A 386 4.78 3.37 -1.63
N ARG A 387 3.54 3.70 -2.01
CA ARG A 387 3.25 4.60 -3.14
C ARG A 387 2.95 6.03 -2.74
N PHE A 388 2.33 6.21 -1.57
CA PHE A 388 1.84 7.51 -1.12
C PHE A 388 2.56 8.02 0.13
N SER A 389 3.69 7.44 0.53
CA SER A 389 4.46 7.86 1.72
C SER A 389 4.77 9.35 1.72
N VAL A 390 5.09 9.94 0.57
CA VAL A 390 5.39 11.37 0.43
C VAL A 390 4.24 12.29 0.85
N TRP A 391 2.99 11.80 0.83
CA TRP A 391 1.83 12.52 1.34
C TRP A 391 1.40 12.02 2.73
N ILE A 392 1.55 10.73 3.00
CA ILE A 392 1.15 10.10 4.26
C ILE A 392 2.06 10.53 5.41
N GLU A 393 3.38 10.44 5.24
CA GLU A 393 4.32 10.70 6.34
C GLU A 393 4.28 12.16 6.83
N PRO A 394 4.26 13.19 5.98
CA PRO A 394 4.13 14.56 6.47
C PRO A 394 2.85 14.80 7.29
N ALA A 395 1.75 14.14 6.93
CA ALA A 395 0.51 14.20 7.70
C ALA A 395 0.68 13.55 9.09
N ILE A 396 1.39 12.42 9.17
CA ILE A 396 1.70 11.75 10.44
C ILE A 396 2.60 12.62 11.32
N ILE A 397 3.65 13.22 10.74
CA ILE A 397 4.59 14.10 11.46
C ILE A 397 3.84 15.29 12.04
N THR A 398 3.03 15.96 11.22
CA THR A 398 2.25 17.14 11.62
C THR A 398 1.32 16.80 12.79
N GLU A 399 0.60 15.69 12.68
CA GLU A 399 -0.33 15.27 13.73
C GLU A 399 0.37 14.83 15.01
N TRP A 400 1.54 14.19 14.90
CA TRP A 400 2.33 13.81 16.08
C TRP A 400 2.88 15.04 16.79
N GLN A 401 3.38 16.03 16.06
CA GLN A 401 3.79 17.32 16.63
C GLN A 401 2.62 18.02 17.34
N ARG A 402 1.42 18.01 16.73
CA ARG A 402 0.21 18.55 17.34
C ARG A 402 -0.11 17.88 18.67
N LEU A 403 -0.05 16.55 18.75
CA LEU A 403 -0.26 15.82 20.01
C LEU A 403 0.79 16.17 21.07
N ILE A 404 2.07 16.27 20.68
CA ILE A 404 3.15 16.64 21.61
C ILE A 404 2.89 18.05 22.16
N ALA A 405 2.45 18.98 21.32
CA ALA A 405 2.07 20.34 21.74
C ALA A 405 0.90 20.33 22.72
N ASP A 406 -0.18 19.61 22.41
CA ASP A 406 -1.34 19.44 23.29
C ASP A 406 -0.92 18.85 24.66
N TYR A 407 0.00 17.88 24.68
CA TYR A 407 0.51 17.31 25.94
C TYR A 407 1.39 18.28 26.71
N SER A 408 2.23 19.07 26.03
CA SER A 408 3.09 20.07 26.66
C SER A 408 2.26 21.14 27.35
N GLU A 409 1.22 21.63 26.67
CA GLU A 409 0.26 22.61 27.19
C GLU A 409 -0.45 22.08 28.43
N ARG A 410 -1.02 20.87 28.36
CA ARG A 410 -1.69 20.22 29.52
C ARG A 410 -0.75 19.98 30.71
N GLN A 411 0.54 19.77 30.46
CA GLN A 411 1.55 19.60 31.52
C GLN A 411 2.14 20.93 32.01
N GLY A 412 1.75 22.07 31.42
CA GLY A 412 2.31 23.39 31.76
C GLY A 412 3.80 23.50 31.44
N LYS A 413 4.31 22.77 30.44
CA LYS A 413 5.72 22.78 30.05
C LYS A 413 5.93 23.60 28.76
N PRO A 414 6.92 24.51 28.71
CA PRO A 414 7.24 25.22 27.49
C PRO A 414 7.75 24.24 26.43
N LEU A 415 7.23 24.37 25.20
CA LEU A 415 7.65 23.58 24.05
C LEU A 415 8.54 24.42 23.14
N ASN A 416 9.73 23.92 22.82
CA ASN A 416 10.54 24.48 21.74
C ASN A 416 10.14 23.81 20.42
N GLU A 417 9.28 24.47 19.64
CA GLU A 417 8.75 23.95 18.37
C GLU A 417 9.84 23.69 17.33
N LEU A 418 10.88 24.53 17.28
CA LEU A 418 12.01 24.34 16.37
C LEU A 418 12.79 23.07 16.72
N ALA A 419 13.10 22.89 18.01
CA ALA A 419 13.77 21.68 18.49
C ALA A 419 12.91 20.43 18.28
N LEU A 420 11.60 20.52 18.46
CA LEU A 420 10.67 19.42 18.15
C LEU A 420 10.69 19.08 16.66
N THR A 421 10.66 20.09 15.80
CA THR A 421 10.73 19.89 14.34
C THR A 421 12.02 19.23 13.92
N GLN A 422 13.15 19.64 14.48
CA GLN A 422 14.44 18.99 14.26
C GLN A 422 14.44 17.53 14.77
N ALA A 423 13.89 17.28 15.97
CA ALA A 423 13.81 15.94 16.54
C ALA A 423 12.86 15.01 15.77
N MET A 424 11.84 15.56 15.10
CA MET A 424 10.94 14.80 14.25
C MET A 424 11.54 14.48 12.88
N HIS A 425 12.58 15.20 12.44
CA HIS A 425 13.24 14.92 11.18
C HIS A 425 13.92 13.54 11.24
N TRP A 426 13.67 12.71 10.23
CA TRP A 426 14.34 11.42 10.15
C TRP A 426 15.81 11.67 9.85
N SER A 427 16.69 11.22 10.74
CA SER A 427 18.14 11.31 10.51
C SER A 427 18.54 10.22 9.51
N ASP A 428 18.65 10.58 8.25
CA ASP A 428 19.39 9.80 7.26
C ASP A 428 20.88 9.78 7.65
N PRO A 429 21.64 8.73 7.30
CA PRO A 429 23.09 8.73 7.49
C PRO A 429 23.67 10.02 6.90
N GLU A 430 24.69 10.60 7.52
CA GLU A 430 25.46 11.64 6.82
C GLU A 430 26.07 10.99 5.59
N ARG A 431 25.97 11.67 4.43
CA ARG A 431 26.55 11.21 3.16
C ARG A 431 28.03 10.88 3.36
N ASP A 432 28.33 9.61 3.59
CA ASP A 432 29.67 9.14 3.93
C ASP A 432 30.18 8.13 2.90
N VAL A 433 31.18 8.58 2.16
CA VAL A 433 31.89 7.77 1.17
C VAL A 433 33.26 7.30 1.65
N GLY A 434 33.61 7.58 2.90
CA GLY A 434 34.94 7.38 3.48
C GLY A 434 35.40 5.94 3.40
N LEU A 435 34.58 4.99 3.84
CA LEU A 435 34.91 3.56 3.78
C LEU A 435 35.15 3.09 2.33
N ALA A 436 34.26 3.45 1.40
CA ALA A 436 34.41 3.11 -0.02
C ALA A 436 35.69 3.72 -0.62
N ARG A 437 36.00 4.96 -0.26
CA ARG A 437 37.23 5.65 -0.67
C ARG A 437 38.48 4.97 -0.11
N GLU A 438 38.46 4.57 1.16
CA GLU A 438 39.56 3.83 1.78
C GLU A 438 39.80 2.49 1.06
N GLN A 439 38.74 1.72 0.79
CA GLN A 439 38.86 0.47 0.03
C GLN A 439 39.47 0.69 -1.36
N ALA A 440 39.04 1.74 -2.07
CA ALA A 440 39.56 2.08 -3.38
C ALA A 440 41.05 2.47 -3.33
N LEU A 441 41.46 3.25 -2.34
CA LEU A 441 42.87 3.63 -2.15
C LEU A 441 43.76 2.43 -1.79
N GLN A 442 43.31 1.55 -0.88
CA GLN A 442 44.03 0.32 -0.53
C GLN A 442 44.30 -0.56 -1.75
N LEU A 443 43.33 -0.66 -2.67
CA LEU A 443 43.50 -1.42 -3.91
C LEU A 443 44.55 -0.80 -4.84
N ILE A 444 44.52 0.52 -5.00
CA ILE A 444 45.50 1.25 -5.80
C ILE A 444 46.91 1.11 -5.21
N GLU A 445 47.04 1.23 -3.89
CA GLU A 445 48.32 1.10 -3.16
C GLU A 445 48.87 -0.32 -3.22
N ALA A 446 48.01 -1.34 -3.20
CA ALA A 446 48.39 -2.74 -3.39
C ALA A 446 48.75 -3.08 -4.85
N GLY A 447 48.76 -2.10 -5.76
CA GLY A 447 49.14 -2.28 -7.17
C GLY A 447 48.03 -2.84 -8.05
N HIS A 448 46.79 -2.98 -7.54
CA HIS A 448 45.66 -3.40 -8.36
C HIS A 448 45.13 -2.21 -9.19
N PRO A 449 45.05 -2.33 -10.52
CA PRO A 449 44.55 -1.25 -11.36
C PRO A 449 43.04 -1.04 -11.16
N LEU A 450 42.66 0.13 -10.65
CA LEU A 450 41.26 0.53 -10.48
C LEU A 450 40.82 1.47 -11.60
N HIS A 451 39.59 1.31 -12.10
CA HIS A 451 39.01 2.11 -13.16
C HIS A 451 37.65 2.69 -12.74
N CYS A 452 37.30 3.86 -13.28
CA CYS A 452 35.99 4.47 -13.12
C CYS A 452 34.91 3.54 -13.67
N VAL A 453 33.92 3.18 -12.85
CA VAL A 453 32.84 2.26 -13.28
C VAL A 453 32.08 2.79 -14.49
N TRP A 454 31.93 4.11 -14.60
CA TRP A 454 31.19 4.75 -15.70
C TRP A 454 32.07 4.95 -16.94
N SER A 455 33.14 5.74 -16.82
CA SER A 455 33.95 6.19 -17.96
C SER A 455 35.09 5.26 -18.37
N LYS A 456 35.33 4.16 -17.64
CA LYS A 456 36.48 3.24 -17.84
C LYS A 456 37.87 3.86 -17.64
N LYS A 457 37.97 5.15 -17.36
CA LYS A 457 39.24 5.84 -17.12
C LYS A 457 39.96 5.28 -15.89
N ARG A 458 41.28 5.13 -15.98
CA ARG A 458 42.12 4.67 -14.86
C ARG A 458 42.07 5.68 -13.70
N LEU A 459 41.91 5.14 -12.49
CA LEU A 459 41.85 5.90 -11.26
C LEU A 459 43.21 5.92 -10.55
N THR A 460 43.46 7.05 -9.91
CA THR A 460 44.64 7.39 -9.12
C THR A 460 44.16 8.10 -7.87
N PRO A 461 44.97 8.22 -6.80
CA PRO A 461 44.56 8.93 -5.59
C PRO A 461 44.11 10.39 -5.85
N ASN A 462 44.65 11.02 -6.91
CA ASN A 462 44.38 12.41 -7.25
C ASN A 462 43.07 12.64 -8.04
N ASN A 463 42.63 11.66 -8.82
CA ASN A 463 41.42 11.78 -9.66
C ASN A 463 40.25 10.88 -9.22
N LEU A 464 40.47 10.04 -8.22
CA LEU A 464 39.45 9.20 -7.57
C LEU A 464 38.44 10.05 -6.81
N ASP A 465 37.18 9.76 -7.06
CA ASP A 465 36.02 10.15 -6.28
C ASP A 465 35.13 8.92 -6.03
N ILE A 466 34.16 9.04 -5.14
CA ILE A 466 33.14 8.01 -4.93
C ILE A 466 31.79 8.58 -5.35
N ASP A 467 31.16 7.93 -6.32
CA ASP A 467 29.83 8.26 -6.81
C ASP A 467 28.78 7.42 -6.06
N HIS A 468 27.66 8.07 -5.75
CA HIS A 468 26.43 7.39 -5.38
C HIS A 468 25.72 6.98 -6.66
N CYS A 469 25.72 5.68 -6.97
CA CYS A 469 25.12 5.14 -8.17
C CYS A 469 23.72 5.71 -8.42
N PHE A 470 22.88 5.76 -7.37
CA PHE A 470 21.65 6.53 -7.32
C PHE A 470 21.81 7.77 -6.44
N PRO A 471 21.36 8.95 -6.89
CA PRO A 471 21.69 10.22 -6.26
C PRO A 471 21.03 10.35 -4.88
N TRP A 472 21.82 10.81 -3.91
CA TRP A 472 21.40 11.04 -2.53
C TRP A 472 20.12 11.87 -2.40
N SER A 473 19.93 12.87 -3.26
CA SER A 473 18.76 13.75 -3.26
C SER A 473 17.44 13.05 -3.60
N ALA A 474 17.50 11.92 -4.32
CA ALA A 474 16.32 11.11 -4.67
C ALA A 474 16.20 9.88 -3.77
N TRP A 475 17.35 9.35 -3.34
CA TRP A 475 17.43 8.18 -2.48
C TRP A 475 18.62 8.34 -1.51
N PRO A 476 18.38 8.76 -0.25
CA PRO A 476 19.41 8.85 0.78
C PRO A 476 19.93 7.47 1.23
N CYS A 477 20.83 6.86 0.45
CA CYS A 477 21.42 5.54 0.74
C CYS A 477 22.93 5.54 0.57
N ASP A 478 23.61 5.24 1.66
CA ASP A 478 25.06 5.06 1.78
C ASP A 478 25.44 3.57 1.87
N ASP A 479 24.55 2.67 1.45
CA ASP A 479 24.87 1.26 1.38
C ASP A 479 26.03 1.04 0.40
N LEU A 480 26.90 0.09 0.72
CA LEU A 480 28.12 -0.19 -0.03
C LEU A 480 27.83 -0.53 -1.50
N TRP A 481 26.70 -1.20 -1.79
CA TRP A 481 26.29 -1.49 -3.16
C TRP A 481 26.01 -0.23 -3.98
N ASN A 482 25.64 0.90 -3.35
CA ASN A 482 25.36 2.17 -4.01
C ASN A 482 26.62 3.04 -4.18
N LEU A 483 27.76 2.68 -3.59
CA LEU A 483 28.99 3.47 -3.60
C LEU A 483 30.01 2.94 -4.61
N MET A 484 30.33 3.75 -5.62
CA MET A 484 31.14 3.32 -6.77
C MET A 484 32.38 4.20 -6.99
N PRO A 485 33.54 3.63 -7.35
CA PRO A 485 34.71 4.41 -7.70
C PRO A 485 34.48 5.10 -9.04
N ALA A 486 34.55 6.43 -9.01
CA ALA A 486 34.30 7.27 -10.16
C ALA A 486 35.46 8.25 -10.39
N HIS A 487 35.63 8.64 -11.64
CA HIS A 487 36.53 9.74 -11.97
C HIS A 487 35.84 11.05 -11.60
N ARG A 488 36.51 11.96 -10.89
CA ARG A 488 35.92 13.22 -10.39
C ARG A 488 35.11 14.00 -11.44
N ALA A 489 35.66 14.15 -12.65
CA ALA A 489 34.95 14.84 -13.73
C ALA A 489 33.66 14.13 -14.17
N THR A 490 33.67 12.79 -14.21
CA THR A 490 32.50 11.98 -14.54
C THR A 490 31.45 12.04 -13.43
N ASN A 491 31.88 11.98 -12.16
CA ASN A 491 30.98 12.15 -11.01
C ASN A 491 30.28 13.51 -11.06
N ASN A 492 31.03 14.59 -11.31
CA ASN A 492 30.48 15.94 -11.46
C ASN A 492 29.52 16.07 -12.65
N GLN A 493 29.81 15.39 -13.77
CA GLN A 493 28.91 15.35 -14.92
C GLN A 493 27.62 14.61 -14.58
N LYS A 494 27.69 13.41 -13.98
CA LYS A 494 26.50 12.66 -13.56
C LYS A 494 25.66 13.49 -12.58
N SER A 495 26.28 14.04 -11.53
CA SER A 495 25.63 14.86 -10.50
C SER A 495 24.40 14.15 -9.90
N ALA A 496 23.30 14.85 -9.68
CA ALA A 496 22.05 14.32 -9.10
C ALA A 496 21.18 13.51 -10.09
N ARG A 497 21.79 12.84 -11.08
CA ARG A 497 21.08 12.06 -12.12
C ARG A 497 21.30 10.56 -11.96
N LEU A 498 20.33 9.78 -12.45
CA LEU A 498 20.46 8.34 -12.58
C LEU A 498 21.32 7.98 -13.80
N PRO A 499 22.13 6.91 -13.76
CA PRO A 499 22.66 6.35 -15.01
C PRO A 499 21.50 5.87 -15.89
N SER A 500 21.58 6.13 -17.20
CA SER A 500 20.63 5.58 -18.17
C SER A 500 20.69 4.05 -18.20
N ALA A 501 19.67 3.41 -18.76
CA ALA A 501 19.62 1.96 -18.89
C ALA A 501 20.87 1.41 -19.59
N GLU A 502 21.26 2.05 -20.69
CA GLU A 502 22.43 1.69 -21.50
C GLU A 502 23.73 1.90 -20.72
N THR A 503 23.85 3.01 -20.00
CA THR A 503 25.07 3.31 -19.21
C THR A 503 25.22 2.35 -18.03
N PHE A 504 24.12 2.05 -17.33
CA PHE A 504 24.12 1.13 -16.20
C PHE A 504 24.46 -0.29 -16.66
N GLN A 505 23.81 -0.78 -17.71
CA GLN A 505 24.07 -2.10 -18.29
C GLN A 505 25.51 -2.21 -18.82
N ALA A 506 26.02 -1.19 -19.53
CA ALA A 506 27.39 -1.19 -20.02
C ALA A 506 28.44 -1.15 -18.90
N ALA A 507 28.04 -0.83 -17.66
CA ALA A 507 28.89 -0.81 -16.47
C ALA A 507 28.82 -2.07 -15.61
N GLU A 508 27.95 -3.04 -15.93
CA GLU A 508 27.71 -4.27 -15.15
C GLU A 508 29.00 -4.94 -14.67
N GLU A 509 29.85 -5.37 -15.61
CA GLU A 509 31.10 -6.08 -15.29
C GLU A 509 32.00 -5.27 -14.35
N ARG A 510 32.06 -3.94 -14.52
CA ARG A 510 32.91 -3.06 -13.72
C ARG A 510 32.34 -2.83 -12.33
N ILE A 511 31.02 -2.74 -12.21
CA ILE A 511 30.31 -2.63 -10.93
C ILE A 511 30.48 -3.91 -10.12
N ILE A 512 30.23 -5.07 -10.73
CA ILE A 512 30.39 -6.38 -10.08
C ILE A 512 31.83 -6.59 -9.65
N ASN A 513 32.79 -6.30 -10.53
CA ASN A 513 34.21 -6.40 -10.20
C ASN A 513 34.61 -5.45 -9.05
N TRP A 514 34.07 -4.23 -9.02
CA TRP A 514 34.27 -3.33 -7.89
C TRP A 514 33.72 -3.91 -6.59
N TRP A 515 32.51 -4.45 -6.58
CA TRP A 515 31.93 -5.05 -5.38
C TRP A 515 32.75 -6.25 -4.89
N GLU A 516 33.15 -7.13 -5.81
CA GLU A 516 34.00 -8.29 -5.51
C GLU A 516 35.33 -7.87 -4.88
N GLN A 517 36.03 -6.92 -5.50
CA GLN A 517 37.35 -6.50 -5.03
C GLN A 517 37.31 -5.56 -3.82
N GLY A 518 36.33 -4.65 -3.77
CA GLY A 518 36.23 -3.62 -2.75
C GLY A 518 35.60 -4.12 -1.45
N TYR A 519 34.62 -5.03 -1.55
CA TYR A 519 33.79 -5.41 -0.42
C TYR A 519 33.77 -6.91 -0.15
N CYS A 520 33.76 -7.77 -1.18
CA CYS A 520 33.50 -9.21 -1.03
C CYS A 520 34.75 -10.12 -1.06
N ARG A 521 35.94 -9.60 -0.73
CA ARG A 521 37.17 -10.42 -0.66
C ARG A 521 37.15 -11.41 0.51
N GLU A 522 37.69 -12.61 0.31
CA GLU A 522 37.84 -13.63 1.38
C GLU A 522 38.57 -13.10 2.63
N SER A 523 39.49 -12.16 2.45
CA SER A 523 40.24 -11.54 3.55
C SER A 523 39.42 -10.54 4.38
N LYS A 524 38.18 -10.22 3.98
CA LYS A 524 37.32 -9.23 4.63
C LYS A 524 35.90 -9.76 4.90
N PRO A 525 35.74 -10.90 5.59
CA PRO A 525 34.43 -11.57 5.73
C PRO A 525 33.34 -10.70 6.37
N LEU A 526 33.69 -9.81 7.29
CA LEU A 526 32.74 -8.89 7.93
C LEU A 526 32.23 -7.80 6.96
N LEU A 527 33.08 -7.35 6.03
CA LEU A 527 32.71 -6.36 5.03
C LEU A 527 31.80 -6.99 3.97
N THR A 528 32.11 -8.22 3.56
CA THR A 528 31.27 -9.05 2.69
C THR A 528 29.87 -9.22 3.28
N GLU A 529 29.79 -9.64 4.56
CA GLU A 529 28.51 -9.84 5.25
C GLU A 529 27.68 -8.56 5.30
N ARG A 530 28.32 -7.42 5.60
CA ARG A 530 27.68 -6.10 5.60
C ARG A 530 27.14 -5.74 4.22
N PHE A 531 27.96 -5.86 3.17
CA PHE A 531 27.56 -5.54 1.79
C PHE A 531 26.31 -6.31 1.36
N HIS A 532 26.31 -7.63 1.56
CA HIS A 532 25.17 -8.48 1.20
C HIS A 532 23.94 -8.22 2.09
N GLY A 533 24.14 -7.92 3.37
CA GLY A 533 23.07 -7.54 4.29
C GLY A 533 22.38 -6.23 3.90
N GLU A 534 23.16 -5.21 3.54
CA GLU A 534 22.66 -3.93 3.05
C GLU A 534 21.88 -4.10 1.73
N ALA A 535 22.45 -4.83 0.76
CA ALA A 535 21.80 -5.09 -0.52
C ALA A 535 20.46 -5.82 -0.37
N ARG A 536 20.40 -6.89 0.46
CA ARG A 536 19.14 -7.60 0.75
C ARG A 536 18.10 -6.71 1.42
N ALA A 537 18.53 -5.80 2.28
CA ALA A 537 17.62 -4.96 3.01
C ALA A 537 16.94 -3.93 2.11
N THR A 538 17.71 -3.28 1.22
CA THR A 538 17.25 -2.05 0.55
C THR A 538 16.89 -2.23 -0.92
N LEU A 539 17.39 -3.29 -1.59
CA LEU A 539 17.09 -3.52 -3.00
C LEU A 539 15.80 -4.34 -3.21
N PRO A 540 14.98 -3.98 -4.20
CA PRO A 540 13.76 -4.72 -4.52
C PRO A 540 14.11 -5.97 -5.34
N THR A 541 13.64 -7.15 -4.92
CA THR A 541 13.87 -8.39 -5.66
C THR A 541 12.60 -9.24 -5.79
N PRO A 542 12.39 -9.92 -6.93
CA PRO A 542 11.30 -10.88 -7.08
C PRO A 542 11.55 -12.17 -6.29
N GLU A 543 12.82 -12.54 -6.10
CA GLU A 543 13.26 -13.66 -5.26
C GLU A 543 14.32 -13.18 -4.27
N PRO A 544 14.45 -13.79 -3.08
CA PRO A 544 15.49 -13.42 -2.13
C PRO A 544 16.90 -13.52 -2.74
N ILE A 545 17.72 -12.48 -2.54
CA ILE A 545 19.11 -12.46 -3.01
C ILE A 545 19.91 -13.54 -2.27
N ARG A 546 20.51 -14.46 -3.03
CA ARG A 546 21.39 -15.49 -2.47
C ARG A 546 22.66 -14.85 -1.94
N ASN A 547 23.21 -15.42 -0.87
CA ASN A 547 24.35 -14.85 -0.13
C ASN A 547 25.57 -14.48 -0.99
N ASP A 548 25.78 -15.15 -2.12
CA ASP A 548 27.01 -15.00 -2.92
C ASP A 548 26.75 -14.42 -4.33
N SER A 549 25.53 -13.95 -4.61
CA SER A 549 25.15 -13.55 -5.98
C SER A 549 25.22 -12.04 -6.21
N LEU A 550 26.37 -11.55 -6.68
CA LEU A 550 26.54 -10.16 -7.10
C LEU A 550 25.69 -9.78 -8.31
N ILE A 551 25.39 -10.74 -9.20
CA ILE A 551 24.54 -10.50 -10.38
C ILE A 551 23.09 -10.22 -9.96
N GLN A 552 22.56 -10.94 -8.97
CA GLN A 552 21.22 -10.66 -8.43
C GLN A 552 21.15 -9.27 -7.78
N ILE A 553 22.23 -8.82 -7.12
CA ILE A 553 22.32 -7.45 -6.57
C ILE A 553 22.32 -6.40 -7.69
N PHE A 554 23.04 -6.65 -8.78
CA PHE A 554 23.04 -5.76 -9.95
C PHE A 554 21.64 -5.66 -10.58
N ASP A 555 20.98 -6.78 -10.80
CA ASP A 555 19.62 -6.82 -11.35
C ASP A 555 18.62 -6.09 -10.46
N ALA A 556 18.72 -6.30 -9.15
CA ALA A 556 17.89 -5.62 -8.15
C ALA A 556 18.14 -4.11 -8.11
N ALA A 557 19.40 -3.68 -8.23
CA ALA A 557 19.75 -2.26 -8.37
C ALA A 557 19.14 -1.67 -9.66
N ASN A 558 19.13 -2.41 -10.77
CA ASN A 558 18.48 -1.95 -12.00
C ASN A 558 16.94 -1.79 -11.84
N LEU A 559 16.28 -2.71 -11.11
CA LEU A 559 14.87 -2.54 -10.76
C LEU A 559 14.64 -1.29 -9.91
N ARG A 560 15.52 -1.02 -8.94
CA ARG A 560 15.49 0.21 -8.13
C ARG A 560 15.64 1.47 -8.99
N ARG A 561 16.54 1.46 -9.98
CA ARG A 561 16.75 2.54 -10.95
C ARG A 561 15.47 2.84 -11.74
N ILE A 562 14.78 1.81 -12.22
CA ILE A 562 13.49 1.95 -12.94
C ILE A 562 12.45 2.61 -12.03
N ARG A 563 12.33 2.14 -10.79
CA ARG A 563 11.37 2.67 -9.82
C ARG A 563 11.63 4.15 -9.50
N LEU A 564 12.88 4.53 -9.25
CA LEU A 564 13.25 5.93 -9.02
C LEU A 564 12.89 6.82 -10.21
N ARG A 565 13.12 6.36 -11.44
CA ARG A 565 12.74 7.10 -12.64
C ARG A 565 11.22 7.23 -12.79
N GLN A 566 10.46 6.18 -12.54
CA GLN A 566 9.00 6.18 -12.68
C GLN A 566 8.31 6.99 -11.58
N ASP A 567 8.69 6.75 -10.33
CA ASP A 567 7.99 7.28 -9.16
C ASP A 567 8.41 8.73 -8.86
N GLN A 568 9.68 9.07 -9.07
CA GLN A 568 10.22 10.39 -8.71
C GLN A 568 10.68 11.23 -9.92
N GLN A 569 10.56 10.71 -11.15
CA GLN A 569 10.97 11.41 -12.38
C GLN A 569 12.42 11.92 -12.35
N VAL A 570 13.31 11.18 -11.68
CA VAL A 570 14.72 11.57 -11.57
C VAL A 570 15.34 11.60 -12.97
N PRO A 571 16.02 12.69 -13.38
CA PRO A 571 16.62 12.79 -14.70
C PRO A 571 17.72 11.74 -14.91
N GLU A 572 17.81 11.21 -16.14
CA GLU A 572 18.84 10.26 -16.54
C GLU A 572 20.09 10.98 -17.09
N TRP A 573 21.24 10.32 -16.98
CA TRP A 573 22.53 10.70 -17.50
C TRP A 573 23.12 9.52 -18.27
N SER A 574 23.59 9.79 -19.49
CA SER A 574 24.33 8.82 -20.29
C SER A 574 25.79 9.19 -20.32
N GLN A 575 26.67 8.21 -20.11
CA GLN A 575 28.09 8.36 -20.40
C GLN A 575 28.27 8.24 -21.91
N GLU A 576 28.73 9.34 -22.53
CA GLU A 576 29.21 9.33 -23.92
C GLU A 576 30.47 8.47 -24.10
#